data_AF-A0A1I0S3J8-F1
#
_entry.id   AF-A0A1I0S3J8-F1
#
_cell.length_a   1.000
_cell.length_b   1.000
_cell.length_c   1.000
_cell.angle_alpha   90.00
_cell.angle_beta   90.00
_cell.angle_gamma   90.00
#
_symmetry.space_group_name_H-M   'P 1'
#
loop_
_entity.id
_entity.type
_entity.pdbx_description
1 polymer ?
#
loop_
_entity_poly.entity_id
_entity_poly.type
_entity_poly.pdbx_seq_one_letter_code
_entity_poly.pdbx_strand_id
1 'polypeptide(L)'
;MKNDLYKHLKFRLDDEHNDFEFEAISVPTYEFIENNLSLVPYEYFGDINEVLGLKVKQILLYFNADRLMRVELKYKENKVERLKNKLEEFTITFPSSVTLKLYYHEEENLTILMYQKEVLNKFYDFGVTKT
;
A
#
# COMPACT_ATOMS: atom_id res chain seq x y z
N MET A 1 14.98 -20.50 0.36
CA MET A 1 13.88 -19.74 1.00
C MET A 1 13.46 -18.66 0.04
N LYS A 2 12.24 -18.74 -0.51
CA LYS A 2 11.76 -17.84 -1.57
C LYS A 2 11.63 -16.41 -1.05
N ASN A 3 11.93 -15.44 -1.91
CA ASN A 3 11.85 -14.00 -1.66
C ASN A 3 10.47 -13.62 -1.13
N ASP A 4 10.39 -13.37 0.17
CA ASP A 4 9.16 -12.91 0.81
C ASP A 4 9.07 -11.40 0.64
N LEU A 5 8.20 -10.97 -0.27
CA LEU A 5 7.87 -9.58 -0.57
C LEU A 5 7.73 -8.73 0.71
N TYR A 6 7.11 -9.29 1.74
CA TYR A 6 6.77 -8.57 2.96
C TYR A 6 7.98 -8.27 3.84
N LYS A 7 9.12 -8.95 3.67
CA LYS A 7 10.38 -8.55 4.32
C LYS A 7 10.85 -7.16 3.91
N HIS A 8 10.53 -6.78 2.68
CA HIS A 8 10.91 -5.50 2.09
C HIS A 8 9.82 -4.45 2.27
N LEU A 9 8.53 -4.83 2.19
CA LEU A 9 7.38 -3.93 2.34
C LEU A 9 6.93 -3.67 3.78
N LYS A 10 7.38 -4.48 4.74
CA LYS A 10 7.13 -4.40 6.20
C LYS A 10 5.74 -4.76 6.69
N PHE A 11 4.68 -4.54 5.90
CA PHE A 11 3.31 -4.90 6.29
C PHE A 11 2.78 -5.99 5.37
N ARG A 12 2.14 -7.01 5.93
CA ARG A 12 1.62 -8.14 5.17
C ARG A 12 0.10 -8.04 5.04
N LEU A 13 -0.39 -8.24 3.82
CA LEU A 13 -1.84 -8.33 3.60
C LEU A 13 -2.37 -9.55 4.37
N ASP A 14 -3.57 -9.44 4.92
CA ASP A 14 -4.21 -10.35 5.90
C ASP A 14 -3.73 -10.30 7.35
N ASP A 15 -2.72 -9.46 7.66
CA ASP A 15 -2.40 -9.16 9.06
C ASP A 15 -3.63 -8.59 9.79
N GLU A 16 -3.75 -8.89 11.08
CA GLU A 16 -4.91 -8.52 11.89
C GLU A 16 -4.78 -7.09 12.39
N HIS A 17 -5.88 -6.36 12.47
CA HIS A 17 -5.88 -5.02 13.04
C HIS A 17 -5.28 -4.99 14.46
N ASN A 18 -5.51 -6.04 15.25
CA ASN A 18 -4.96 -6.18 16.60
C ASN A 18 -3.42 -6.19 16.63
N ASP A 19 -2.77 -6.57 15.52
CA ASP A 19 -1.31 -6.53 15.41
C ASP A 19 -0.77 -5.07 15.41
N PHE A 20 -1.65 -4.07 15.22
CA PHE A 20 -1.31 -2.65 15.11
C PHE A 20 -2.01 -1.77 16.16
N GLU A 21 -2.70 -2.34 17.15
CA GLU A 21 -3.58 -1.61 18.09
C GLU A 21 -2.90 -0.39 18.75
N PHE A 22 -1.61 -0.50 19.08
CA PHE A 22 -0.83 0.56 19.73
C PHE A 22 0.02 1.41 18.77
N GLU A 23 -0.03 1.10 17.48
CA GLU A 23 0.83 1.71 16.44
C GLU A 23 0.03 2.30 15.29
N ALA A 24 -1.31 2.24 15.33
CA ALA A 24 -2.20 2.77 14.31
C ALA A 24 -3.31 3.65 14.90
N ILE A 25 -3.47 4.87 14.38
CA ILE A 25 -4.55 5.78 14.76
C ILE A 25 -5.58 5.85 13.64
N SER A 26 -6.86 5.84 14.00
CA SER A 26 -7.93 6.01 13.01
C SER A 26 -7.82 7.38 12.34
N VAL A 27 -7.88 7.39 11.01
CA VAL A 27 -7.95 8.64 10.25
C VAL A 27 -9.40 9.15 10.31
N PRO A 28 -9.67 10.40 10.73
CA PRO A 28 -11.04 10.91 10.85
C PRO A 28 -11.79 10.93 9.51
N THR A 29 -13.05 10.48 9.57
CA THR A 29 -14.00 10.22 8.47
C THR A 29 -13.53 9.18 7.44
N TYR A 30 -14.49 8.47 6.86
CA TYR A 30 -14.34 7.56 5.72
C TYR A 30 -13.98 6.11 6.06
N GLU A 31 -14.86 5.43 6.78
CA GLU A 31 -15.22 4.10 6.26
C GLU A 31 -15.75 4.32 4.84
N PHE A 32 -15.19 3.63 3.85
CA PHE A 32 -15.66 3.72 2.47
C PHE A 32 -15.84 2.34 1.87
N ILE A 33 -16.79 2.23 0.95
CA ILE A 33 -17.11 0.96 0.29
C ILE A 33 -16.37 0.90 -1.05
N GLU A 34 -15.52 -0.11 -1.20
CA GLU A 34 -14.83 -0.42 -2.44
C GLU A 34 -15.05 -1.90 -2.77
N ASN A 35 -15.61 -2.21 -3.94
CA ASN A 35 -15.92 -3.58 -4.36
C ASN A 35 -16.76 -4.38 -3.35
N ASN A 36 -17.75 -3.72 -2.75
CA ASN A 36 -18.61 -4.26 -1.69
C ASN A 36 -17.87 -4.60 -0.38
N LEU A 37 -16.63 -4.13 -0.22
CA LEU A 37 -15.87 -4.23 1.00
C LEU A 37 -15.84 -2.88 1.69
N SER A 38 -16.18 -2.88 2.97
CA SER A 38 -15.98 -1.72 3.85
C SER A 38 -14.50 -1.63 4.22
N LEU A 39 -13.86 -0.53 3.85
CA LEU A 39 -12.47 -0.24 4.19
C LEU A 39 -12.41 0.86 5.23
N VAL A 40 -11.73 0.57 6.34
CA VAL A 40 -11.48 1.52 7.43
C VAL A 40 -9.99 1.90 7.40
N PRO A 41 -9.66 3.19 7.20
CA PRO A 41 -8.28 3.66 7.12
C PRO A 41 -7.70 4.00 8.50
N TYR A 42 -6.44 3.63 8.69
CA TYR A 42 -5.63 3.97 9.85
C TYR A 42 -4.28 4.50 9.39
N GLU A 43 -3.75 5.48 10.11
CA GLU A 43 -2.38 5.96 9.94
C GLU A 43 -1.47 5.24 10.91
N TYR A 44 -0.44 4.59 10.38
CA TYR A 44 0.58 3.94 11.19
C TYR A 44 1.61 4.96 11.69
N PHE A 45 1.89 4.95 12.99
CA PHE A 45 2.78 5.87 13.68
C PHE A 45 3.85 5.18 14.55
N GLY A 46 3.99 3.86 14.45
CA GLY A 46 5.04 3.10 15.14
C GLY A 46 6.46 3.33 14.57
N ASP A 47 7.38 2.42 14.86
CA ASP A 47 8.81 2.64 14.64
C ASP A 47 9.27 2.50 13.17
N ILE A 48 8.40 2.01 12.28
CA ILE A 48 8.72 1.87 10.85
C ILE A 48 8.69 3.25 10.17
N ASN A 49 9.88 3.82 9.99
CA ASN A 49 10.07 5.10 9.29
C ASN A 49 10.80 4.97 7.93
N GLU A 50 11.25 3.77 7.59
CA GLU A 50 11.96 3.46 6.35
C GLU A 50 11.42 2.17 5.71
N VAL A 51 11.04 2.25 4.43
CA VAL A 51 10.59 1.11 3.63
C VAL A 51 11.32 1.14 2.30
N LEU A 52 11.75 -0.03 1.82
CA LEU A 52 12.63 -0.18 0.65
C LEU A 52 13.91 0.68 0.72
N GLY A 53 14.42 1.02 1.91
CA GLY A 53 15.62 1.86 2.02
C GLY A 53 15.36 3.36 1.81
N LEU A 54 14.11 3.82 1.91
CA LEU A 54 13.69 5.21 1.77
C LEU A 54 12.82 5.64 2.94
N LYS A 55 13.06 6.85 3.45
CA LYS A 55 12.25 7.45 4.51
C LYS A 55 10.81 7.66 4.03
N VAL A 56 9.86 7.05 4.73
CA VAL A 56 8.43 7.20 4.47
C VAL A 56 7.91 8.42 5.23
N LYS A 57 7.07 9.23 4.57
CA LYS A 57 6.40 10.39 5.18
C LYS A 57 5.19 9.96 5.99
N GLN A 58 4.39 9.06 5.42
CA GLN A 58 3.12 8.60 5.97
C GLN A 58 2.84 7.18 5.46
N ILE A 59 2.29 6.34 6.35
CA ILE A 59 1.89 4.96 6.06
C ILE A 59 0.40 4.86 6.40
N LEU A 60 -0.41 4.48 5.41
CA LEU A 60 -1.85 4.24 5.61
C LEU A 60 -2.15 2.75 5.44
N LEU A 61 -2.92 2.22 6.40
CA LEU A 61 -3.36 0.84 6.48
C LEU A 61 -4.88 0.80 6.34
N TYR A 62 -5.40 -0.03 5.45
CA TYR A 62 -6.83 -0.12 5.15
C TYR A 62 -7.34 -1.52 5.48
N PHE A 63 -8.24 -1.60 6.45
CA PHE A 63 -8.76 -2.88 6.95
C PHE A 63 -10.18 -3.13 6.48
N ASN A 64 -10.50 -4.40 6.18
CA ASN A 64 -11.87 -4.89 6.06
C ASN A 64 -12.06 -6.03 7.06
N ALA A 65 -13.06 -5.95 7.93
CA ALA A 65 -13.34 -6.96 8.96
C ALA A 65 -12.04 -7.41 9.69
N ASP A 66 -11.28 -6.43 10.18
CA ASP A 66 -10.01 -6.58 10.88
C ASP A 66 -8.83 -7.16 10.08
N ARG A 67 -8.98 -7.38 8.76
CA ARG A 67 -7.90 -7.87 7.89
C ARG A 67 -7.31 -6.76 7.05
N LEU A 68 -5.98 -6.64 7.02
CA LEU A 68 -5.29 -5.65 6.19
C LEU A 68 -5.45 -5.96 4.70
N MET A 69 -6.10 -5.05 3.97
CA MET A 69 -6.45 -5.24 2.56
C MET A 69 -5.60 -4.39 1.61
N ARG A 70 -5.15 -3.22 2.05
CA ARG A 70 -4.34 -2.26 1.29
C ARG A 70 -3.37 -1.54 2.21
N VAL A 71 -2.20 -1.22 1.67
CA VAL A 71 -1.22 -0.34 2.29
C VAL A 71 -0.82 0.73 1.30
N GLU A 72 -0.75 1.98 1.76
CA GLU A 72 -0.15 3.09 1.02
C GLU A 72 1.09 3.61 1.75
N LEU A 73 2.22 3.63 1.04
CA LEU A 73 3.46 4.23 1.50
C LEU A 73 3.67 5.53 0.74
N LYS A 74 3.64 6.66 1.46
CA LYS A 74 3.80 7.99 0.87
C LYS A 74 5.21 8.53 1.12
N TYR A 75 5.89 8.91 0.05
CA TYR A 75 7.24 9.50 0.09
C TYR A 75 7.17 10.94 -0.39
N LYS A 76 7.98 11.83 0.20
CA LYS A 76 8.13 13.21 -0.33
C LYS A 76 8.84 13.19 -1.69
N GLU A 77 8.41 14.10 -2.56
CA GLU A 77 8.98 14.33 -3.90
C GLU A 77 8.74 13.16 -4.87
N ASN A 78 9.15 13.36 -6.12
CA ASN A 78 9.13 12.32 -7.12
C ASN A 78 10.27 11.31 -6.87
N LYS A 79 9.90 10.08 -6.49
CA LYS A 79 10.80 8.95 -6.24
C LYS A 79 10.45 7.73 -7.09
N VAL A 80 9.60 7.88 -8.12
CA VAL A 80 9.06 6.77 -8.91
C VAL A 80 10.19 5.90 -9.49
N GLU A 81 11.13 6.48 -10.24
CA GLU A 81 12.22 5.72 -10.85
C GLU A 81 13.10 5.02 -9.81
N ARG A 82 13.39 5.70 -8.69
CA ARG A 82 14.19 5.12 -7.60
C ARG A 82 13.49 3.94 -6.94
N LEU A 83 12.18 4.00 -6.76
CA LEU A 83 11.38 2.91 -6.20
C LEU A 83 11.23 1.74 -7.18
N LYS A 84 11.06 2.00 -8.48
CA LYS A 84 11.06 0.96 -9.52
C LYS A 84 12.36 0.16 -9.51
N ASN A 85 13.50 0.85 -9.58
CA ASN A 85 14.81 0.19 -9.57
C ASN A 85 15.00 -0.68 -8.32
N LYS A 86 14.60 -0.19 -7.14
CA LYS A 86 14.67 -0.96 -5.90
C LYS A 86 13.78 -2.21 -5.94
N LEU A 87 12.55 -2.11 -6.45
CA LEU A 87 11.66 -3.26 -6.57
C LEU A 87 12.22 -4.32 -7.53
N GLU A 88 12.89 -3.90 -8.60
CA GLU A 88 13.57 -4.78 -9.57
C GLU A 88 14.82 -5.46 -8.97
N GLU A 89 15.62 -4.72 -8.19
CA GLU A 89 16.82 -5.25 -7.50
C GLU A 89 16.51 -6.45 -6.59
N PHE A 90 15.36 -6.42 -5.90
CA PHE A 90 15.04 -7.43 -4.89
C PHE A 90 14.56 -8.77 -5.46
N THR A 91 14.51 -8.95 -6.80
CA THR A 91 13.99 -10.18 -7.46
C THR A 91 12.67 -10.65 -6.82
N ILE A 92 11.81 -9.69 -6.48
CA ILE A 92 10.60 -9.93 -5.72
C ILE A 92 9.62 -10.69 -6.61
N THR A 93 9.09 -11.80 -6.11
CA THR A 93 7.94 -12.45 -6.76
C THR A 93 6.67 -11.92 -6.10
N PHE A 94 5.89 -11.16 -6.85
CA PHE A 94 4.57 -10.75 -6.40
C PHE A 94 3.61 -11.93 -6.50
N PRO A 95 2.89 -12.29 -5.41
CA PRO A 95 1.79 -13.23 -5.52
C PRO A 95 0.76 -12.67 -6.51
N SER A 96 0.15 -13.51 -7.34
CA SER A 96 -0.88 -13.08 -8.30
C SER A 96 -2.06 -12.38 -7.63
N SER A 97 -2.30 -12.69 -6.35
CA SER A 97 -3.33 -12.09 -5.51
C SER A 97 -3.01 -10.66 -5.02
N VAL A 98 -1.85 -10.09 -5.39
CA VAL A 98 -1.41 -8.74 -4.96
C VAL A 98 -1.29 -7.82 -6.18
N THR A 99 -1.95 -6.67 -6.10
CA THR A 99 -1.76 -5.57 -7.06
C THR A 99 -0.83 -4.54 -6.45
N LEU A 100 0.19 -4.10 -7.20
CA LEU A 100 1.07 -3.01 -6.83
C LEU A 100 0.88 -1.83 -7.79
N LYS A 101 0.75 -0.61 -7.25
CA LYS A 101 0.67 0.64 -8.00
C LYS A 101 1.73 1.61 -7.48
N LEU A 102 2.41 2.28 -8.39
CA LEU A 102 3.43 3.27 -8.09
C LEU A 102 3.22 4.49 -8.97
N TYR A 103 2.97 5.65 -8.38
CA TYR A 103 2.72 6.88 -9.10
C TYR A 103 3.16 8.11 -8.29
N TYR A 104 3.33 9.23 -9.00
CA TYR A 104 3.64 10.52 -8.41
C TYR A 104 2.42 11.43 -8.48
N HIS A 105 2.05 12.03 -7.35
CA HIS A 105 0.96 12.99 -7.21
C HIS A 105 1.54 14.41 -7.16
N GLU A 106 1.49 15.12 -8.30
CA GLU A 106 2.19 16.40 -8.46
C GLU A 106 1.70 17.47 -7.48
N GLU A 107 0.39 17.56 -7.25
CA GLU A 107 -0.23 18.60 -6.40
C GLU A 107 0.21 18.49 -4.93
N GLU A 108 0.39 17.26 -4.43
CA GLU A 108 0.80 17.01 -3.05
C GLU A 108 2.33 16.88 -2.92
N ASN A 109 3.04 16.85 -4.05
CA ASN A 109 4.46 16.55 -4.13
C ASN A 109 4.81 15.25 -3.40
N LEU A 110 4.03 14.18 -3.66
CA LEU A 110 4.19 12.86 -3.04
C LEU A 110 4.29 11.75 -4.08
N THR A 111 5.20 10.81 -3.84
CA THR A 111 5.19 9.51 -4.51
C THR A 111 4.45 8.50 -3.65
N ILE A 112 3.50 7.78 -4.23
CA ILE A 112 2.70 6.77 -3.54
C ILE A 112 3.07 5.39 -4.09
N LEU A 113 3.54 4.53 -3.21
CA LEU A 113 3.65 3.09 -3.44
C LEU A 113 2.52 2.39 -2.71
N MET A 114 1.57 1.86 -3.45
CA MET A 114 0.41 1.16 -2.91
C MET A 114 0.49 -0.32 -3.29
N TYR A 115 0.16 -1.19 -2.34
CA TYR A 115 -0.10 -2.60 -2.61
C TYR A 115 -1.37 -3.05 -1.91
N GLN A 116 -2.13 -3.90 -2.59
CA GLN A 116 -3.46 -4.30 -2.15
C GLN A 116 -3.82 -5.69 -2.64
N LYS A 117 -4.85 -6.27 -2.03
CA LYS A 117 -5.46 -7.49 -2.55
C LYS A 117 -6.09 -7.26 -3.92
N GLU A 118 -6.00 -8.27 -4.78
CA GLU A 118 -6.57 -8.26 -6.12
C GLU A 118 -8.09 -7.99 -6.13
N VAL A 119 -8.83 -8.41 -5.10
CA VAL A 119 -10.27 -8.12 -4.96
C VAL A 119 -10.58 -6.62 -4.90
N LEU A 120 -9.63 -5.78 -4.45
CA LEU A 120 -9.74 -4.32 -4.47
C LEU A 120 -9.34 -3.72 -5.83
N ASN A 121 -8.83 -4.52 -6.75
CA ASN A 121 -8.46 -4.05 -8.07
C ASN A 121 -9.72 -4.00 -8.95
N LYS A 122 -10.49 -2.92 -8.86
CA LYS A 122 -11.34 -2.57 -10.00
C LYS A 122 -10.40 -2.19 -11.14
N PHE A 123 -10.61 -2.79 -12.31
CA PHE A 123 -10.21 -2.16 -13.56
C PHE A 123 -10.72 -0.71 -13.46
N TYR A 124 -9.81 0.24 -13.26
CA TYR A 124 -10.03 1.56 -13.82
C TYR A 124 -10.02 1.32 -15.33
N ASP A 125 -11.17 0.95 -15.88
CA ASP A 125 -11.45 1.16 -17.29
C ASP A 125 -11.41 2.69 -17.45
N PHE A 126 -10.21 3.23 -17.63
CA PHE A 126 -10.00 4.53 -18.26
C PHE A 126 -10.42 4.39 -19.72
N GLY A 127 -11.71 4.11 -19.97
CA GLY A 127 -12.35 4.16 -21.28
C GLY A 127 -11.51 3.67 -22.45
N VAL A 128 -10.75 2.58 -22.32
CA VAL A 128 -10.15 1.95 -23.50
C VAL A 128 -11.20 1.00 -24.05
N THR A 129 -12.15 1.58 -24.81
CA THR A 129 -12.87 0.80 -25.81
C THR A 129 -11.82 0.10 -26.67
N LYS A 130 -11.73 -1.23 -26.55
CA LYS A 130 -11.01 -2.04 -27.53
C LYS A 130 -11.70 -1.81 -28.88
N THR A 131 -11.01 -1.13 -29.77
CA THR A 131 -11.30 -1.14 -31.21
C THR A 131 -10.99 -2.51 -31.81
#